data_AF-A0AA39WB97-F1
#
_entry.id   AF-A0AA39WB97-F1
#
_cell.length_a   1.000
_cell.length_b   1.000
_cell.length_c   1.000
_cell.angle_alpha   90.00
_cell.angle_beta   90.00
_cell.angle_gamma   90.00
#
_symmetry.space_group_name_H-M   'P 1'
#
loop_
_entity.id
_entity.type
_entity.pdbx_description
1 polymer ?
#
loop_
_entity_poly.entity_id
_entity_poly.type
_entity_poly.pdbx_seq_one_letter_code
_entity_poly.pdbx_strand_id
1 'polypeptide(L)'
;MDVGTARHSKSNMSQLPSPDVFTRRSFLRVAAASSYQSSVSARDSDYREKLEDFNNYVPGHTPPPGMRQQAEKMVFRRRETPELEDAVVDQLRETIKDLQNKGDEEVKNRLGAHVIPGYSTPSDERLDVVQGRLWYRAAPVPFKLSILDPPLPLPIPRPDTTFAFSKAAFTESQLRTMESLVQYPNGPSFASPSPDVRFPFAVIEYKSQAEDGSIRVATNQAAGAGAVALNGLLELMNRGPGLDASDVRQPLFFSVVMDQNSAYINMHWIGETSDTNEPTFHLEELRMLPLRYDDSIQVLQRALKNIHEYAAEDLLNIIIDALDEYQDKKVKGWNKGLVRKRQAEAQPHAPPSSPPKPPPPPPPPPQSKKARRAAPQTPKKATGLCAQRQQAAQTPAETQRSSVRTRRKTMPEDHPS
;
A
#
# COMPACT_ATOMS: atom_id res chain seq x y z
N MET A 1 -37.83 -52.17 0.17
CA MET A 1 -37.92 -51.99 -1.29
C MET A 1 -38.55 -50.62 -1.49
N ASP A 2 -37.91 -49.58 -2.01
CA ASP A 2 -36.74 -49.51 -2.88
C ASP A 2 -36.03 -48.17 -2.63
N VAL A 3 -34.70 -48.17 -2.68
CA VAL A 3 -33.82 -47.06 -2.26
C VAL A 3 -33.43 -46.26 -3.50
N GLY A 4 -33.91 -45.01 -3.60
CA GLY A 4 -33.57 -44.08 -4.69
C GLY A 4 -32.15 -43.52 -4.52
N THR A 5 -31.28 -43.90 -5.45
CA THR A 5 -29.84 -43.63 -5.47
C THR A 5 -29.50 -42.20 -5.93
N ALA A 6 -28.65 -41.52 -5.17
CA ALA A 6 -28.08 -40.21 -5.52
C ALA A 6 -27.03 -40.35 -6.64
N ARG A 7 -27.20 -39.58 -7.73
CA ARG A 7 -26.18 -39.42 -8.78
C ARG A 7 -25.26 -38.26 -8.44
N HIS A 8 -24.03 -38.57 -8.02
CA HIS A 8 -22.93 -37.60 -8.01
C HIS A 8 -22.41 -37.38 -9.44
N SER A 9 -22.72 -36.22 -10.00
CA SER A 9 -22.08 -35.70 -11.21
C SER A 9 -20.72 -35.12 -10.84
N LYS A 10 -19.63 -35.76 -11.29
CA LYS A 10 -18.28 -35.18 -11.24
C LYS A 10 -18.18 -34.12 -12.32
N SER A 11 -18.32 -32.85 -11.93
CA SER A 11 -17.98 -31.73 -12.81
C SER A 11 -16.47 -31.67 -13.00
N ASN A 12 -16.00 -32.09 -14.17
CA ASN A 12 -14.67 -31.78 -14.67
C ASN A 12 -14.58 -30.26 -14.86
N MET A 13 -14.03 -29.54 -13.88
CA MET A 13 -13.57 -28.16 -14.09
C MET A 13 -12.38 -28.20 -15.02
N SER A 14 -12.65 -27.99 -16.31
CA SER A 14 -11.63 -27.72 -17.32
C SER A 14 -10.90 -26.44 -16.91
N GLN A 15 -9.61 -26.54 -16.62
CA GLN A 15 -8.73 -25.40 -16.41
C GLN A 15 -8.80 -24.49 -17.65
N LEU A 16 -9.25 -23.26 -17.43
CA LEU A 16 -9.27 -22.22 -18.46
C LEU A 16 -7.83 -21.88 -18.86
N PRO A 17 -7.57 -21.58 -20.14
CA PRO A 17 -6.27 -21.06 -20.55
C PRO A 17 -6.06 -19.68 -19.90
N SER A 18 -5.11 -19.59 -18.97
CA SER A 18 -4.60 -18.31 -18.50
C SER A 18 -4.05 -17.53 -19.69
N PRO A 19 -4.45 -16.27 -19.90
CA PRO A 19 -3.78 -15.40 -20.85
C PRO A 19 -2.38 -15.09 -20.31
N ASP A 20 -1.42 -15.93 -20.70
CA ASP A 20 -0.01 -15.56 -20.69
C ASP A 20 0.23 -14.53 -21.80
N VAL A 21 1.11 -13.57 -21.50
CA VAL A 21 1.80 -12.58 -22.37
C VAL A 21 1.62 -11.17 -21.80
N PHE A 22 2.39 -10.86 -20.73
CA PHE A 22 3.08 -9.58 -20.43
C PHE A 22 3.39 -9.37 -18.93
N THR A 23 2.73 -10.06 -18.01
CA THR A 23 3.01 -9.93 -16.56
C THR A 23 4.04 -10.94 -16.07
N ARG A 24 5.24 -10.95 -16.68
CA ARG A 24 6.43 -11.50 -16.03
C ARG A 24 7.05 -10.44 -15.10
N ARG A 25 6.22 -9.69 -14.38
CA ARG A 25 6.68 -9.00 -13.16
C ARG A 25 6.99 -10.11 -12.18
N SER A 26 8.25 -10.19 -11.79
CA SER A 26 8.78 -11.12 -10.81
C SER A 26 8.15 -10.86 -9.43
N PHE A 27 6.86 -11.13 -9.27
CA PHE A 27 6.29 -11.42 -7.98
C PHE A 27 6.84 -12.80 -7.60
N LEU A 28 8.12 -12.84 -7.23
CA LEU A 28 8.67 -13.93 -6.46
C LEU A 28 7.67 -14.09 -5.31
N ARG A 29 6.93 -15.19 -5.33
CA ARG A 29 6.09 -15.57 -4.20
C ARG A 29 7.02 -15.51 -3.01
N VAL A 30 6.89 -14.48 -2.17
CA VAL A 30 7.40 -14.52 -0.81
C VAL A 30 6.64 -15.70 -0.23
N ALA A 31 7.29 -16.87 -0.27
CA ALA A 31 6.66 -18.11 0.11
C ALA A 31 6.17 -17.91 1.53
N ALA A 32 4.90 -18.22 1.78
CA ALA A 32 4.28 -18.22 3.09
C ALA A 32 4.87 -19.34 3.99
N ALA A 33 6.20 -19.41 4.09
CA ALA A 33 6.95 -20.40 4.83
C ALA A 33 7.36 -19.80 6.19
N SER A 34 6.37 -19.72 7.07
CA SER A 34 6.38 -20.02 8.52
C SER A 34 7.60 -19.73 9.42
N SER A 35 8.57 -18.90 9.05
CA SER A 35 9.42 -18.21 10.02
C SER A 35 8.94 -16.77 10.10
N TYR A 36 8.70 -16.28 11.30
CA TYR A 36 8.37 -14.88 11.56
C TYR A 36 9.55 -14.02 11.13
N GLN A 37 9.68 -13.71 9.83
CA GLN A 37 10.53 -12.62 9.39
C GLN A 37 9.92 -11.36 9.99
N SER A 38 10.66 -10.76 10.92
CA SER A 38 10.31 -9.46 11.47
C SER A 38 10.18 -8.48 10.32
N SER A 39 8.99 -7.91 10.11
CA SER A 39 8.82 -6.78 9.22
C SER A 39 9.70 -5.63 9.70
N VAL A 40 10.16 -4.79 8.78
CA VAL A 40 10.84 -3.54 9.15
C VAL A 40 9.91 -2.67 10.00
N SER A 41 10.44 -1.80 10.85
CA SER A 41 9.62 -0.91 11.68
C SER A 41 9.66 0.52 11.14
N ALA A 42 8.51 1.18 11.06
CA ALA A 42 8.41 2.59 10.62
C ALA A 42 9.20 3.57 11.52
N ARG A 43 9.60 3.10 12.72
CA ARG A 43 10.45 3.84 13.68
C ARG A 43 11.94 3.68 13.41
N ASP A 44 12.36 2.69 12.61
CA ASP A 44 13.77 2.47 12.32
C ASP A 44 14.40 3.72 11.70
N SER A 45 15.67 3.97 11.99
CA SER A 45 16.40 5.12 11.44
C SER A 45 16.57 5.01 9.92
N ASP A 46 16.79 3.79 9.44
CA ASP A 46 16.98 3.39 8.03
C ASP A 46 15.66 3.08 7.31
N TYR A 47 14.49 3.31 7.92
CA TYR A 47 13.20 2.92 7.34
C TYR A 47 12.96 3.53 5.95
N ARG A 48 13.43 4.76 5.71
CA ARG A 48 13.27 5.41 4.40
C ARG A 48 14.13 4.78 3.31
N GLU A 49 15.33 4.29 3.64
CA GLU A 49 16.15 3.50 2.71
C GLU A 49 15.43 2.20 2.35
N LYS A 50 14.82 1.54 3.34
CA LYS A 50 13.95 0.38 3.12
C LYS A 50 12.74 0.71 2.26
N LEU A 51 12.10 1.89 2.40
CA LEU A 51 11.01 2.31 1.50
C LEU A 51 11.50 2.43 0.06
N GLU A 52 12.71 2.94 -0.17
CA GLU A 52 13.28 3.09 -1.51
C GLU A 52 13.50 1.73 -2.19
N ASP A 53 13.80 0.67 -1.44
CA ASP A 53 13.85 -0.70 -2.00
C ASP A 53 12.49 -1.11 -2.62
N PHE A 54 11.39 -0.55 -2.11
CA PHE A 54 10.02 -0.73 -2.61
C PHE A 54 9.57 0.41 -3.56
N ASN A 55 10.52 1.13 -4.16
CA ASN A 55 10.25 2.26 -5.05
C ASN A 55 9.36 3.35 -4.39
N ASN A 56 9.40 3.48 -3.06
CA ASN A 56 8.62 4.45 -2.30
C ASN A 56 9.53 5.53 -1.70
N TYR A 57 9.29 6.80 -2.00
CA TYR A 57 10.22 7.91 -1.72
C TYR A 57 9.60 8.97 -0.79
N VAL A 58 10.33 9.36 0.26
CA VAL A 58 9.89 10.30 1.32
C VAL A 58 11.01 11.23 1.84
N PRO A 59 10.98 12.56 1.61
CA PRO A 59 10.14 13.21 0.61
C PRO A 59 10.46 12.66 -0.78
N GLY A 60 9.49 12.73 -1.69
CA GLY A 60 9.63 12.23 -3.04
C GLY A 60 10.65 13.00 -3.88
N HIS A 61 10.89 12.52 -5.09
CA HIS A 61 11.50 13.35 -6.13
C HIS A 61 10.60 14.54 -6.45
N THR A 62 11.17 15.56 -7.10
CA THR A 62 10.40 16.71 -7.59
C THR A 62 9.22 16.21 -8.44
N PRO A 63 7.97 16.59 -8.10
CA PRO A 63 6.81 16.17 -8.87
C PRO A 63 6.88 16.71 -10.31
N PRO A 64 6.17 16.09 -11.26
CA PRO A 64 6.07 16.59 -12.63
C PRO A 64 5.71 18.09 -12.68
N PRO A 65 6.26 18.86 -13.65
CA PRO A 65 6.00 20.29 -13.75
C PRO A 65 4.51 20.62 -13.71
N GLY A 66 4.12 21.55 -12.84
CA GLY A 66 2.72 21.98 -12.67
C GLY A 66 1.88 21.11 -11.73
N MET A 67 2.24 19.85 -11.47
CA MET A 67 1.44 18.95 -10.63
C MET A 67 1.26 19.49 -9.20
N ARG A 68 2.35 19.95 -8.57
CA ARG A 68 2.27 20.55 -7.22
C ARG A 68 1.35 21.75 -7.19
N GLN A 69 1.46 22.64 -8.18
CA GLN A 69 0.63 23.85 -8.27
C GLN A 69 -0.84 23.51 -8.49
N GLN A 70 -1.13 22.49 -9.31
CA GLN A 70 -2.47 21.96 -9.50
C GLN A 70 -3.04 21.38 -8.20
N ALA A 71 -2.25 20.57 -7.50
CA ALA A 71 -2.61 20.02 -6.20
C ALA A 71 -2.91 21.13 -5.19
N GLU A 72 -2.05 22.14 -5.08
CA GLU A 72 -2.24 23.28 -4.19
C GLU A 72 -3.49 24.09 -4.56
N LYS A 73 -3.70 24.36 -5.86
CA LYS A 73 -4.90 25.07 -6.35
C LYS A 73 -6.17 24.30 -5.98
N MET A 74 -6.16 22.98 -6.13
CA MET A 74 -7.31 22.13 -5.84
C MET A 74 -7.56 22.02 -4.33
N VAL A 75 -6.54 21.67 -3.55
CA VAL A 75 -6.64 21.43 -2.11
C VAL A 75 -6.91 22.73 -1.35
N PHE A 76 -6.29 23.85 -1.73
CA PHE A 76 -6.40 25.11 -0.98
C PHE A 76 -7.35 26.13 -1.60
N ARG A 77 -8.16 25.75 -2.61
CA ARG A 77 -9.20 26.64 -3.16
C ARG A 77 -10.12 27.16 -2.05
N ARG A 78 -10.51 28.43 -2.15
CA ARG A 78 -11.57 28.99 -1.30
C ARG A 78 -12.90 28.33 -1.67
N ARG A 79 -13.76 28.13 -0.68
CA ARG A 79 -15.11 27.57 -0.86
C ARG A 79 -16.13 28.67 -0.60
N GLU A 80 -17.29 28.56 -1.25
CA GLU A 80 -18.46 29.39 -0.94
C GLU A 80 -19.17 28.91 0.33
N THR A 81 -19.04 27.61 0.64
CA THR A 81 -19.58 27.04 1.87
C THR A 81 -18.92 27.70 3.09
N PRO A 82 -19.70 28.02 4.15
CA PRO A 82 -19.16 28.64 5.36
C PRO A 82 -17.94 27.88 5.93
N GLU A 83 -16.96 28.65 6.41
CA GLU A 83 -15.85 28.12 7.21
C GLU A 83 -16.33 27.80 8.64
N LEU A 84 -15.44 27.25 9.47
CA LEU A 84 -15.76 27.03 10.88
C LEU A 84 -16.07 28.35 11.57
N GLU A 85 -17.14 28.36 12.35
CA GLU A 85 -17.45 29.48 13.25
C GLU A 85 -16.30 29.69 14.24
N ASP A 86 -15.95 30.95 14.51
CA ASP A 86 -14.83 31.32 15.39
C ASP A 86 -14.93 30.65 16.77
N ALA A 87 -16.15 30.54 17.32
CA ALA A 87 -16.40 29.86 18.60
C ALA A 87 -16.01 28.38 18.58
N VAL A 88 -16.19 27.69 17.45
CA VAL A 88 -15.77 26.29 17.28
C VAL A 88 -14.25 26.19 17.15
N VAL A 89 -13.62 27.16 16.48
CA VAL A 89 -12.15 27.23 16.37
C VAL A 89 -11.52 27.49 17.75
N ASP A 90 -12.09 28.39 18.55
CA ASP A 90 -11.70 28.64 19.94
C ASP A 90 -11.78 27.36 20.79
N GLN A 91 -12.91 26.64 20.71
CA GLN A 91 -13.08 25.37 21.43
C GLN A 91 -12.06 24.32 21.02
N LEU A 92 -11.74 24.25 19.72
CA LEU A 92 -10.75 23.33 19.20
C LEU A 92 -9.34 23.69 19.69
N ARG A 93 -9.01 24.97 19.80
CA ARG A 93 -7.73 25.44 20.36
C ARG A 93 -7.56 25.00 21.82
N GLU A 94 -8.60 25.17 22.63
CA GLU A 94 -8.59 24.70 24.02
C GLU A 94 -8.51 23.17 24.10
N THR A 95 -9.18 22.47 23.19
CA THR A 95 -9.07 21.00 23.07
C THR A 95 -7.64 20.58 22.74
N ILE A 96 -6.97 21.24 21.79
CA ILE A 96 -5.57 20.98 21.42
C ILE A 96 -4.63 21.18 22.61
N LYS A 97 -4.83 22.23 23.42
CA LYS A 97 -4.04 22.48 24.63
C LYS A 97 -4.20 21.35 25.65
N ASP A 98 -5.43 20.89 25.88
CA ASP A 98 -5.72 19.77 26.79
C ASP A 98 -5.14 18.43 26.30
N LEU A 99 -4.98 18.28 24.98
CA LEU A 99 -4.42 17.08 24.35
C LEU A 99 -2.89 16.96 24.43
N GLN A 100 -2.16 17.99 24.87
CA GLN A 100 -0.69 18.01 24.89
C GLN A 100 -0.07 16.83 25.67
N ASN A 101 -0.76 16.33 26.70
CA ASN A 101 -0.28 15.25 27.56
C ASN A 101 -1.13 13.97 27.44
N LYS A 102 -1.86 13.80 26.33
CA LYS A 102 -2.82 12.70 26.10
C LYS A 102 -2.25 11.68 25.12
N GLY A 103 -2.72 10.43 25.17
CA GLY A 103 -2.22 9.36 24.30
C GLY A 103 -2.74 9.46 22.86
N ASP A 104 -2.18 8.65 21.94
CA ASP A 104 -2.53 8.64 20.50
C ASP A 104 -4.04 8.53 20.27
N GLU A 105 -4.73 7.63 21.00
CA GLU A 105 -6.17 7.40 20.86
C GLU A 105 -7.01 8.62 21.24
N GLU A 106 -6.63 9.34 22.29
CA GLU A 106 -7.36 10.52 22.77
C GLU A 106 -7.17 11.69 21.81
N VAL A 107 -5.94 11.86 21.30
CA VAL A 107 -5.62 12.83 20.25
C VAL A 107 -6.44 12.53 19.01
N LYS A 108 -6.40 11.30 18.48
CA LYS A 108 -7.16 10.87 17.31
C LYS A 108 -8.66 11.15 17.46
N ASN A 109 -9.26 10.71 18.57
CA ASN A 109 -10.71 10.79 18.75
C ASN A 109 -11.19 12.23 18.93
N ARG A 110 -10.49 13.05 19.71
CA ARG A 110 -10.92 14.43 20.00
C ARG A 110 -10.50 15.41 18.91
N LEU A 111 -9.24 15.37 18.47
CA LEU A 111 -8.78 16.24 17.39
C LEU A 111 -9.47 15.88 16.07
N GLY A 112 -9.56 14.58 15.76
CA GLY A 112 -10.22 14.10 14.54
C GLY A 112 -11.69 14.49 14.46
N ALA A 113 -12.46 14.28 15.53
CA ALA A 113 -13.89 14.62 15.54
C ALA A 113 -14.18 16.11 15.28
N HIS A 114 -13.28 17.01 15.65
CA HIS A 114 -13.45 18.45 15.46
C HIS A 114 -12.86 18.98 14.14
N VAL A 115 -11.75 18.39 13.68
CA VAL A 115 -11.03 18.87 12.49
C VAL A 115 -11.54 18.21 11.21
N ILE A 116 -11.87 16.92 11.24
CA ILE A 116 -12.20 16.15 10.05
C ILE A 116 -13.67 16.32 9.67
N PRO A 117 -13.97 16.85 8.48
CA PRO A 117 -15.33 16.84 7.95
C PRO A 117 -15.85 15.40 7.83
N GLY A 118 -16.99 15.10 8.46
CA GLY A 118 -17.59 13.78 8.38
C GLY A 118 -16.78 12.69 9.07
N TYR A 119 -16.05 13.01 10.15
CA TYR A 119 -15.20 12.09 10.92
C TYR A 119 -15.85 10.72 11.23
N SER A 120 -17.16 10.70 11.51
CA SER A 120 -17.93 9.48 11.73
C SER A 120 -18.82 9.09 10.56
N THR A 121 -19.24 10.05 9.75
CA THR A 121 -20.15 9.83 8.62
C THR A 121 -19.91 10.92 7.58
N PRO A 122 -19.38 10.57 6.39
CA PRO A 122 -19.28 11.49 5.28
C PRO A 122 -20.63 12.08 4.88
N SER A 123 -20.63 13.31 4.37
CA SER A 123 -21.85 13.95 3.87
C SER A 123 -22.30 13.41 2.51
N ASP A 124 -21.37 12.84 1.73
CA ASP A 124 -21.65 12.18 0.46
C ASP A 124 -21.71 10.66 0.69
N GLU A 125 -22.83 10.03 0.34
CA GLU A 125 -23.05 8.59 0.53
C GLU A 125 -22.11 7.70 -0.29
N ARG A 126 -21.46 8.26 -1.32
CA ARG A 126 -20.44 7.58 -2.13
C ARG A 126 -19.10 7.49 -1.42
N LEU A 127 -18.91 8.21 -0.32
CA LEU A 127 -17.70 8.18 0.48
C LEU A 127 -17.91 7.39 1.77
N ASP A 128 -16.84 6.79 2.28
CA ASP A 128 -16.83 6.03 3.52
C ASP A 128 -15.60 6.41 4.36
N VAL A 129 -15.70 6.24 5.68
CA VAL A 129 -14.64 6.53 6.66
C VAL A 129 -14.41 5.31 7.51
N VAL A 130 -13.17 4.83 7.49
CA VAL A 130 -12.76 3.60 8.17
C VAL A 130 -11.64 3.93 9.16
N GLN A 131 -11.85 3.60 10.44
CA GLN A 131 -10.92 3.94 11.52
C GLN A 131 -10.05 2.73 11.93
N GLY A 132 -8.73 2.92 11.99
CA GLY A 132 -7.77 1.98 12.58
C GLY A 132 -7.74 0.57 11.98
N ARG A 133 -8.21 0.40 10.73
CA ARG A 133 -8.29 -0.93 10.09
C ARG A 133 -6.97 -1.32 9.44
N LEU A 134 -6.55 -2.54 9.74
CA LEU A 134 -5.39 -3.16 9.09
C LEU A 134 -5.73 -3.54 7.64
N TRP A 135 -4.86 -3.16 6.71
CA TRP A 135 -4.99 -3.42 5.28
C TRP A 135 -4.49 -4.82 4.88
N TYR A 136 -4.96 -5.86 5.58
CA TYR A 136 -4.44 -7.23 5.46
C TYR A 136 -4.72 -7.92 4.11
N ARG A 137 -5.58 -7.34 3.26
CA ARG A 137 -5.86 -7.84 1.89
C ARG A 137 -5.12 -7.02 0.83
N ALA A 138 -4.32 -6.04 1.20
CA ALA A 138 -3.59 -5.20 0.26
C ALA A 138 -2.59 -6.00 -0.57
N ALA A 139 -2.60 -5.78 -1.88
CA ALA A 139 -1.51 -6.22 -2.72
C ALA A 139 -0.21 -5.51 -2.31
N PRO A 140 0.90 -6.25 -2.14
CA PRO A 140 2.16 -5.65 -1.75
C PRO A 140 2.67 -4.72 -2.87
N VAL A 141 3.33 -3.64 -2.46
CA VAL A 141 4.06 -2.76 -3.38
C VAL A 141 5.24 -3.55 -3.96
N PRO A 142 5.50 -3.51 -5.28
CA PRO A 142 6.65 -4.19 -5.86
C PRO A 142 7.96 -3.54 -5.39
N PHE A 143 8.99 -4.36 -5.18
CA PHE A 143 10.36 -3.89 -4.92
C PHE A 143 11.18 -3.81 -6.22
N LYS A 144 12.27 -3.02 -6.18
CA LYS A 144 13.18 -2.79 -7.30
C LYS A 144 13.70 -4.11 -7.87
N LEU A 145 13.59 -4.29 -9.19
CA LEU A 145 14.07 -5.53 -9.85
C LEU A 145 15.59 -5.68 -9.80
N SER A 146 16.32 -4.60 -9.55
CA SER A 146 17.78 -4.60 -9.41
C SER A 146 18.26 -5.24 -8.09
N ILE A 147 17.37 -5.45 -7.12
CA ILE A 147 17.72 -6.05 -5.83
C ILE A 147 17.74 -7.57 -5.99
N LEU A 148 18.91 -8.17 -5.77
CA LEU A 148 19.12 -9.62 -5.91
C LEU A 148 18.49 -10.43 -4.77
N ASP A 149 18.57 -9.91 -3.54
CA ASP A 149 18.04 -10.55 -2.33
C ASP A 149 16.75 -9.85 -1.90
N PRO A 150 15.60 -10.55 -1.82
CA PRO A 150 14.33 -9.92 -1.46
C PRO A 150 14.44 -9.13 -0.13
N PRO A 151 14.11 -7.83 -0.11
CA PRO A 151 14.18 -7.03 1.11
C PRO A 151 13.16 -7.53 2.14
N LEU A 152 13.37 -7.18 3.41
CA LEU A 152 12.38 -7.43 4.46
C LEU A 152 11.05 -6.75 4.10
N PRO A 153 9.91 -7.39 4.34
CA PRO A 153 8.62 -6.82 3.96
C PRO A 153 8.33 -5.54 4.76
N LEU A 154 7.75 -4.55 4.08
CA LEU A 154 7.17 -3.38 4.73
C LEU A 154 6.02 -3.78 5.66
N PRO A 155 5.73 -2.99 6.72
CA PRO A 155 4.56 -3.22 7.56
C PRO A 155 3.29 -3.13 6.72
N ILE A 156 2.32 -3.98 7.03
CA ILE A 156 0.97 -3.85 6.49
C ILE A 156 0.38 -2.53 7.02
N PRO A 157 -0.09 -1.62 6.15
CA PRO A 157 -0.63 -0.35 6.61
C PRO A 157 -1.82 -0.53 7.56
N ARG A 158 -1.87 0.33 8.57
CA ARG A 158 -3.02 0.47 9.48
C ARG A 158 -3.21 1.95 9.77
N PRO A 159 -3.72 2.73 8.81
CA PRO A 159 -3.96 4.14 9.02
C PRO A 159 -4.96 4.37 10.14
N ASP A 160 -4.76 5.43 10.91
CA ASP A 160 -5.68 5.80 11.98
C ASP A 160 -7.07 6.15 11.42
N THR A 161 -7.11 6.90 10.32
CA THR A 161 -8.34 7.15 9.55
C THR A 161 -8.05 6.93 8.06
N THR A 162 -8.95 6.22 7.39
CA THR A 162 -8.93 5.99 5.94
C THR A 162 -10.21 6.54 5.34
N PHE A 163 -10.10 7.37 4.30
CA PHE A 163 -11.20 7.76 3.44
C PHE A 163 -11.18 6.93 2.17
N ALA A 164 -12.32 6.36 1.84
CA ALA A 164 -12.48 5.43 0.74
C ALA A 164 -13.84 5.62 0.07
N PHE A 165 -14.04 4.95 -1.06
CA PHE A 165 -15.35 4.93 -1.70
C PHE A 165 -16.24 3.88 -1.05
N SER A 166 -17.51 4.22 -0.84
CA SER A 166 -18.50 3.31 -0.29
C SER A 166 -18.93 2.30 -1.35
N LYS A 167 -19.73 1.30 -0.97
CA LYS A 167 -20.37 0.41 -1.95
C LYS A 167 -21.37 1.15 -2.85
N ALA A 168 -22.00 2.22 -2.35
CA ALA A 168 -22.99 3.00 -3.10
C ALA A 168 -22.37 3.81 -4.24
N ALA A 169 -21.05 4.02 -4.21
CA ALA A 169 -20.31 4.67 -5.29
C ALA A 169 -20.22 3.84 -6.57
N PHE A 170 -20.56 2.55 -6.53
CA PHE A 170 -20.33 1.61 -7.63
C PHE A 170 -21.60 0.83 -7.99
N THR A 171 -21.72 0.48 -9.27
CA THR A 171 -22.72 -0.48 -9.72
C THR A 171 -22.35 -1.90 -9.29
N GLU A 172 -23.33 -2.81 -9.23
CA GLU A 172 -23.09 -4.24 -8.96
C GLU A 172 -22.07 -4.85 -9.94
N SER A 173 -22.09 -4.39 -11.19
CA SER A 173 -21.16 -4.84 -12.22
C SER A 173 -19.73 -4.43 -11.93
N GLN A 174 -19.52 -3.17 -11.54
CA GLN A 174 -18.23 -2.63 -11.14
C GLN A 174 -17.71 -3.31 -9.87
N LEU A 175 -18.58 -3.58 -8.88
CA LEU A 175 -18.21 -4.32 -7.67
C LEU A 175 -17.67 -5.73 -8.00
N ARG A 176 -18.32 -6.47 -8.90
CA ARG A 176 -17.80 -7.78 -9.38
C ARG A 176 -16.49 -7.65 -10.14
N THR A 177 -16.35 -6.58 -10.91
CA THR A 177 -15.09 -6.28 -11.61
C THR A 177 -13.96 -6.03 -10.60
N MET A 178 -14.21 -5.32 -9.50
CA MET A 178 -13.26 -5.12 -8.41
C MET A 178 -12.85 -6.43 -7.72
N GLU A 179 -13.77 -7.36 -7.49
CA GLU A 179 -13.46 -8.70 -6.94
C GLU A 179 -12.44 -9.46 -7.79
N SER A 180 -12.39 -9.15 -9.08
CA SER A 180 -11.48 -9.75 -10.04
C SER A 180 -10.11 -9.03 -10.15
N LEU A 181 -9.97 -7.86 -9.50
CA LEU A 181 -8.72 -7.11 -9.36
C LEU A 181 -7.90 -7.65 -8.18
N VAL A 182 -7.45 -8.89 -8.34
CA VAL A 182 -6.62 -9.61 -7.36
C VAL A 182 -5.30 -10.08 -7.98
N GLN A 183 -4.30 -10.29 -7.12
CA GLN A 183 -3.00 -10.86 -7.49
C GLN A 183 -3.10 -12.39 -7.61
N TYR A 184 -3.33 -12.92 -8.83
CA TYR A 184 -3.60 -14.35 -9.09
C TYR A 184 -4.97 -14.79 -8.46
N PRO A 185 -5.67 -15.85 -8.93
CA PRO A 185 -7.10 -16.09 -8.66
C PRO A 185 -7.62 -15.95 -7.23
N ASN A 186 -6.79 -16.07 -6.19
CA ASN A 186 -7.19 -15.96 -4.79
C ASN A 186 -6.22 -15.11 -3.94
N GLY A 187 -5.48 -14.19 -4.55
CA GLY A 187 -4.51 -13.37 -3.82
C GLY A 187 -5.07 -12.07 -3.24
N PRO A 188 -4.17 -11.22 -2.73
CA PRO A 188 -4.49 -9.87 -2.29
C PRO A 188 -5.24 -9.05 -3.35
N SER A 189 -6.10 -8.13 -2.89
CA SER A 189 -6.85 -7.22 -3.74
C SER A 189 -6.07 -5.94 -4.00
N PHE A 190 -6.13 -5.47 -5.23
CA PHE A 190 -5.65 -4.15 -5.64
C PHE A 190 -6.71 -3.06 -5.39
N ALA A 191 -7.99 -3.42 -5.45
CA ALA A 191 -9.08 -2.47 -5.28
C ALA A 191 -9.52 -2.29 -3.82
N SER A 192 -9.28 -3.29 -2.97
CA SER A 192 -9.80 -3.31 -1.60
C SER A 192 -8.78 -3.85 -0.59
N PRO A 193 -7.93 -2.98 0.00
CA PRO A 193 -6.93 -3.41 0.97
C PRO A 193 -7.54 -4.01 2.26
N SER A 194 -8.82 -3.74 2.53
CA SER A 194 -9.66 -4.44 3.50
C SER A 194 -11.11 -4.56 2.96
N PRO A 195 -12.00 -5.39 3.54
CA PRO A 195 -13.37 -5.58 3.02
C PRO A 195 -14.25 -4.31 3.01
N ASP A 196 -13.93 -3.38 3.90
CA ASP A 196 -14.58 -2.09 4.12
C ASP A 196 -13.92 -0.93 3.36
N VAL A 197 -12.67 -1.06 2.91
CA VAL A 197 -11.95 -0.01 2.21
C VAL A 197 -11.90 -0.31 0.71
N ARG A 198 -12.55 0.52 -0.13
CA ARG A 198 -12.51 0.42 -1.61
C ARG A 198 -11.84 1.65 -2.19
N PHE A 199 -10.79 1.45 -2.98
CA PHE A 199 -10.00 2.52 -3.61
C PHE A 199 -9.80 3.71 -2.65
N PRO A 200 -9.04 3.51 -1.55
CA PRO A 200 -8.82 4.60 -0.61
C PRO A 200 -8.17 5.78 -1.34
N PHE A 201 -8.63 6.99 -1.05
CA PHE A 201 -8.17 8.22 -1.71
C PHE A 201 -7.50 9.19 -0.75
N ALA A 202 -7.73 9.03 0.56
CA ALA A 202 -7.02 9.78 1.57
C ALA A 202 -6.83 9.01 2.87
N VAL A 203 -5.81 9.39 3.62
CA VAL A 203 -5.41 8.75 4.88
C VAL A 203 -5.00 9.81 5.90
N ILE A 204 -5.29 9.57 7.17
CA ILE A 204 -4.81 10.42 8.26
C ILE A 204 -4.08 9.57 9.29
N GLU A 205 -2.93 10.06 9.70
CA GLU A 205 -2.09 9.49 10.74
C GLU A 205 -1.93 10.51 11.87
N TYR A 206 -2.23 10.08 13.09
CA TYR A 206 -2.09 10.86 14.31
C TYR A 206 -0.85 10.40 15.07
N LYS A 207 -0.19 11.35 15.71
CA LYS A 207 0.85 11.05 16.68
C LYS A 207 0.71 11.97 17.88
N SER A 208 0.77 11.38 19.06
CA SER A 208 0.90 12.08 20.31
C SER A 208 2.37 12.30 20.62
N GLN A 209 2.71 13.56 20.84
CA GLN A 209 4.03 13.91 21.38
C GLN A 209 4.27 13.35 22.79
N ALA A 210 3.21 13.03 23.54
CA ALA A 210 3.30 12.47 24.89
C ALA A 210 3.74 10.99 24.91
N GLU A 211 3.59 10.26 23.80
CA GLU A 211 3.97 8.85 23.66
C GLU A 211 5.20 8.67 22.76
N ASP A 212 6.05 9.71 22.69
CA ASP A 212 7.20 9.79 21.78
C ASP A 212 6.81 9.58 20.29
N GLY A 213 5.56 9.86 19.96
CA GLY A 213 5.08 9.93 18.59
C GLY A 213 5.76 11.07 17.85
N SER A 214 6.12 10.84 16.59
CA SER A 214 6.74 11.87 15.76
C SER A 214 6.07 11.94 14.39
N ILE A 215 5.95 13.16 13.87
CA ILE A 215 5.51 13.43 12.50
C ILE A 215 6.31 12.56 11.51
N ARG A 216 7.62 12.39 11.71
CA ARG A 216 8.47 11.51 10.87
C ARG A 216 7.89 10.09 10.75
N VAL A 217 7.51 9.47 11.87
CA VAL A 217 6.96 8.10 11.90
C VAL A 217 5.60 8.06 11.21
N ALA A 218 4.73 9.03 11.45
CA ALA A 218 3.45 9.08 10.76
C ALA A 218 3.57 9.37 9.26
N THR A 219 4.51 10.21 8.82
CA THR A 219 4.81 10.41 7.39
C THR A 219 5.30 9.11 6.75
N ASN A 220 6.16 8.36 7.43
CA ASN A 220 6.62 7.06 6.97
C ASN A 220 5.45 6.04 6.83
N GLN A 221 4.53 6.01 7.80
CA GLN A 221 3.32 5.17 7.75
C GLN A 221 2.38 5.59 6.61
N ALA A 222 2.13 6.90 6.48
CA ALA A 222 1.31 7.46 5.43
C ALA A 222 1.88 7.18 4.03
N ALA A 223 3.20 7.20 3.86
CA ALA A 223 3.86 6.84 2.61
C ALA A 223 3.64 5.37 2.25
N GLY A 224 3.71 4.46 3.24
CA GLY A 224 3.40 3.05 3.02
C GLY A 224 1.94 2.84 2.59
N ALA A 225 1.00 3.52 3.25
CA ALA A 225 -0.42 3.49 2.89
C ALA A 225 -0.66 4.08 1.48
N GLY A 226 -0.08 5.24 1.17
CA GLY A 226 -0.22 5.88 -0.13
C GLY A 226 0.32 5.02 -1.26
N ALA A 227 1.50 4.40 -1.11
CA ALA A 227 2.05 3.50 -2.11
C ALA A 227 1.16 2.28 -2.37
N VAL A 228 0.56 1.69 -1.32
CA VAL A 228 -0.40 0.58 -1.47
C VAL A 228 -1.65 1.03 -2.24
N ALA A 229 -2.21 2.19 -1.89
CA ALA A 229 -3.39 2.74 -2.57
C ALA A 229 -3.12 3.03 -4.05
N LEU A 230 -2.01 3.70 -4.34
CA LEU A 230 -1.57 4.03 -5.70
C LEU A 230 -1.25 2.79 -6.54
N ASN A 231 -0.61 1.77 -5.95
CA ASN A 231 -0.38 0.49 -6.62
C ASN A 231 -1.70 -0.18 -7.05
N GLY A 232 -2.74 -0.04 -6.22
CA GLY A 232 -4.10 -0.48 -6.53
C GLY A 232 -4.68 0.20 -7.77
N LEU A 233 -4.59 1.53 -7.82
CA LEU A 233 -5.04 2.34 -8.95
C LEU A 233 -4.23 2.04 -10.22
N LEU A 234 -2.91 1.97 -10.10
CA LEU A 234 -2.01 1.63 -11.21
C LEU A 234 -2.37 0.28 -11.84
N GLU A 235 -2.67 -0.73 -11.01
CA GLU A 235 -3.06 -2.05 -11.51
C GLU A 235 -4.41 -2.02 -12.24
N LEU A 236 -5.39 -1.25 -11.75
CA LEU A 236 -6.65 -1.04 -12.47
C LEU A 236 -6.37 -0.43 -13.86
N MET A 237 -5.58 0.65 -13.90
CA MET A 237 -5.24 1.36 -15.14
C MET A 237 -4.50 0.46 -16.14
N ASN A 238 -3.53 -0.33 -15.67
CA ASN A 238 -2.77 -1.27 -16.50
C ASN A 238 -3.63 -2.42 -17.07
N ARG A 239 -4.67 -2.82 -16.34
CA ARG A 239 -5.58 -3.88 -16.79
C ARG A 239 -6.61 -3.37 -17.79
N GLY A 240 -6.95 -2.09 -17.77
CA GLY A 240 -7.77 -1.40 -18.77
C GLY A 240 -7.10 -1.29 -20.16
N PRO A 241 -7.69 -0.53 -21.10
CA PRO A 241 -7.09 -0.17 -22.38
C PRO A 241 -5.95 0.88 -22.25
N GLY A 242 -5.58 1.24 -21.03
CA GLY A 242 -4.59 2.26 -20.71
C GLY A 242 -5.30 3.61 -20.60
N LEU A 243 -5.36 4.16 -19.38
CA LEU A 243 -5.67 5.57 -19.23
C LEU A 243 -4.59 6.38 -19.96
N ASP A 244 -4.97 7.57 -20.42
CA ASP A 244 -3.98 8.46 -20.99
C ASP A 244 -2.93 8.78 -19.92
N ALA A 245 -1.67 8.91 -20.33
CA ALA A 245 -0.59 9.27 -19.40
C ALA A 245 -0.86 10.59 -18.65
N SER A 246 -1.80 11.41 -19.12
CA SER A 246 -2.31 12.59 -18.42
C SER A 246 -3.09 12.26 -17.15
N ASP A 247 -3.85 11.15 -17.11
CA ASP A 247 -4.71 10.81 -15.97
C ASP A 247 -3.88 10.30 -14.77
N VAL A 248 -2.69 9.78 -15.05
CA VAL A 248 -1.71 9.36 -14.04
C VAL A 248 -0.84 10.54 -13.55
N ARG A 249 -0.90 11.69 -14.23
CA ARG A 249 -0.11 12.90 -13.93
C ARG A 249 -0.80 13.89 -12.99
N GLN A 250 -1.87 13.48 -12.33
CA GLN A 250 -2.50 14.25 -11.27
C GLN A 250 -2.35 13.56 -9.91
N PRO A 251 -2.51 14.28 -8.79
CA PRO A 251 -2.53 13.66 -7.46
C PRO A 251 -3.72 12.69 -7.33
N LEU A 252 -3.44 11.42 -7.08
CA LEU A 252 -4.47 10.38 -6.99
C LEU A 252 -4.79 9.99 -5.53
N PHE A 253 -3.93 10.38 -4.60
CA PHE A 253 -4.07 10.05 -3.19
C PHE A 253 -3.49 11.16 -2.32
N PHE A 254 -4.11 11.42 -1.18
CA PHE A 254 -3.67 12.43 -0.21
C PHE A 254 -3.40 11.80 1.15
N SER A 255 -2.55 12.43 1.94
CA SER A 255 -2.49 12.12 3.36
C SER A 255 -2.37 13.37 4.22
N VAL A 256 -2.92 13.29 5.42
CA VAL A 256 -2.63 14.26 6.48
C VAL A 256 -1.93 13.57 7.62
N VAL A 257 -0.78 14.11 8.00
CA VAL A 257 -0.07 13.67 9.20
C VAL A 257 -0.19 14.78 10.21
N MET A 258 -0.65 14.49 11.43
CA MET A 258 -0.82 15.53 12.42
C MET A 258 -0.46 15.07 13.83
N ASP A 259 -0.03 16.05 14.62
CA ASP A 259 0.10 15.96 16.06
C ASP A 259 -0.69 17.10 16.71
N GLN A 260 -0.49 17.34 18.00
CA GLN A 260 -1.17 18.44 18.70
C GLN A 260 -0.76 19.83 18.19
N ASN A 261 0.41 20.00 17.59
CA ASN A 261 0.95 21.31 17.25
C ASN A 261 0.85 21.66 15.77
N SER A 262 0.77 20.65 14.91
CA SER A 262 0.93 20.81 13.47
C SER A 262 0.20 19.75 12.67
N ALA A 263 -0.24 20.12 11.48
CA ALA A 263 -0.76 19.21 10.47
C ALA A 263 0.01 19.40 9.16
N TYR A 264 0.34 18.29 8.51
CA TYR A 264 1.08 18.22 7.26
C TYR A 264 0.18 17.60 6.22
N ILE A 265 -0.20 18.39 5.21
CA ILE A 265 -0.98 17.91 4.08
C ILE A 265 0.00 17.49 2.99
N ASN A 266 -0.12 16.24 2.56
CA ASN A 266 0.76 15.63 1.56
C ASN A 266 -0.05 15.18 0.35
N MET A 267 0.55 15.28 -0.82
CA MET A 267 0.06 14.61 -2.02
C MET A 267 0.89 13.36 -2.30
N HIS A 268 0.26 12.38 -2.92
CA HIS A 268 0.93 11.18 -3.40
C HIS A 268 0.70 11.03 -4.90
N TRP A 269 1.76 10.65 -5.61
CA TRP A 269 1.74 10.52 -7.06
C TRP A 269 2.60 9.34 -7.54
N ILE A 270 2.32 8.89 -8.77
CA ILE A 270 3.02 7.79 -9.42
C ILE A 270 4.03 8.38 -10.40
N GLY A 271 5.30 8.03 -10.22
CA GLY A 271 6.37 8.32 -11.16
C GLY A 271 6.84 7.05 -11.87
N GLU A 272 7.90 7.20 -12.65
CA GLU A 272 8.59 6.10 -13.31
C GLU A 272 10.10 6.31 -13.19
N THR A 273 10.85 5.22 -13.06
CA THR A 273 12.31 5.24 -13.17
C THR A 273 12.73 5.51 -14.62
N SER A 274 13.71 6.39 -14.83
CA SER A 274 14.16 6.80 -16.17
C SER A 274 14.77 5.66 -17.00
N ASP A 275 15.25 4.61 -16.34
CA ASP A 275 16.00 3.50 -16.95
C ASP A 275 15.17 2.24 -17.15
N THR A 276 14.32 1.88 -16.18
CA THR A 276 13.52 0.64 -16.22
C THR A 276 12.03 0.86 -16.50
N ASN A 277 11.54 2.10 -16.50
CA ASN A 277 10.11 2.43 -16.50
C ASN A 277 9.34 1.67 -15.40
N GLU A 278 10.00 1.40 -14.27
CA GLU A 278 9.36 0.82 -13.11
C GLU A 278 8.54 1.91 -12.41
N PRO A 279 7.33 1.59 -11.96
CA PRO A 279 6.52 2.56 -11.24
C PRO A 279 7.16 2.91 -9.91
N THR A 280 7.21 4.19 -9.61
CA THR A 280 7.67 4.74 -8.33
C THR A 280 6.52 5.47 -7.63
N PHE A 281 6.53 5.42 -6.30
CA PHE A 281 5.51 6.03 -5.45
C PHE A 281 6.15 7.14 -4.64
N HIS A 282 5.56 8.32 -4.68
CA HIS A 282 6.15 9.50 -4.09
C HIS A 282 5.17 10.17 -3.14
N LEU A 283 5.66 10.54 -1.95
CA LEU A 283 4.95 11.42 -1.02
C LEU A 283 5.64 12.79 -1.05
N GLU A 284 4.87 13.84 -1.32
CA GLU A 284 5.37 15.21 -1.30
C GLU A 284 4.52 16.08 -0.35
N GLU A 285 5.20 16.84 0.52
CA GLU A 285 4.54 17.79 1.41
C GLU A 285 4.04 19.01 0.62
N LEU A 286 2.72 19.22 0.63
CA LEU A 286 2.13 20.43 0.06
C LEU A 286 2.25 21.60 1.04
N ARG A 287 1.88 21.38 2.31
CA ARG A 287 1.84 22.43 3.31
C ARG A 287 1.88 21.88 4.75
N MET A 288 2.68 22.54 5.58
CA MET A 288 2.62 22.45 7.04
C MET A 288 1.73 23.57 7.60
N LEU A 289 0.82 23.21 8.49
CA LEU A 289 -0.17 24.09 9.12
C LEU A 289 0.00 24.04 10.66
N PRO A 290 0.50 25.11 11.29
CA PRO A 290 0.61 25.16 12.75
C PRO A 290 -0.78 25.27 13.38
N LEU A 291 -1.23 24.24 14.10
CA LEU A 291 -2.59 24.15 14.67
C LEU A 291 -2.83 25.08 15.86
N ARG A 292 -1.81 25.85 16.28
CA ARG A 292 -1.96 26.93 17.26
C ARG A 292 -2.64 28.20 16.70
N TYR A 293 -2.80 28.28 15.39
CA TYR A 293 -3.39 29.44 14.72
C TYR A 293 -4.76 29.09 14.13
N ASP A 294 -5.73 29.97 14.37
CA ASP A 294 -7.13 29.80 13.97
C ASP A 294 -7.25 29.65 12.44
N ASP A 295 -6.56 30.50 11.68
CA ASP A 295 -6.48 30.41 10.21
C ASP A 295 -5.99 29.05 9.72
N SER A 296 -5.05 28.41 10.44
CA SER A 296 -4.47 27.12 10.03
C SER A 296 -5.45 25.97 10.25
N ILE A 297 -6.26 26.03 11.30
CA ILE A 297 -7.36 25.09 11.55
C ILE A 297 -8.42 25.19 10.44
N GLN A 298 -8.82 26.42 10.10
CA GLN A 298 -9.79 26.67 9.03
C GLN A 298 -9.26 26.20 7.67
N VAL A 299 -7.99 26.50 7.36
CA VAL A 299 -7.32 26.02 6.14
C VAL A 299 -7.26 24.49 6.09
N LEU A 300 -6.96 23.82 7.19
CA LEU A 300 -6.93 22.35 7.25
C LEU A 300 -8.31 21.76 6.98
N GLN A 301 -9.35 22.26 7.65
CA GLN A 301 -10.71 21.75 7.43
C GLN A 301 -11.16 21.99 5.98
N ARG A 302 -10.89 23.18 5.42
CA ARG A 302 -11.18 23.50 4.03
C ARG A 302 -10.44 22.58 3.06
N ALA A 303 -9.16 22.28 3.34
CA ALA A 303 -8.38 21.35 2.55
C ALA A 303 -8.98 19.94 2.54
N LEU A 304 -9.39 19.42 3.70
CA LEU A 304 -10.05 18.11 3.79
C LEU A 304 -11.39 18.09 3.03
N LYS A 305 -12.20 19.15 3.15
CA LYS A 305 -13.45 19.29 2.36
C LYS A 305 -13.16 19.27 0.85
N ASN A 306 -12.14 19.99 0.41
CA ASN A 306 -11.75 20.05 -1.01
C ASN A 306 -11.24 18.70 -1.52
N ILE A 307 -10.51 17.94 -0.69
CA ILE A 307 -10.07 16.58 -1.02
C ILE A 307 -11.27 15.63 -1.16
N HIS A 308 -12.27 15.70 -0.28
CA HIS A 308 -13.49 14.88 -0.39
C HIS A 308 -14.28 15.18 -1.67
N GLU A 309 -14.44 16.46 -1.99
CA GLU A 309 -15.15 16.89 -3.20
C GLU A 309 -14.40 16.43 -4.46
N TYR A 310 -13.08 16.66 -4.54
CA TYR A 310 -12.25 16.13 -5.62
C TYR A 310 -12.38 14.60 -5.76
N ALA A 311 -12.35 13.89 -4.64
CA ALA A 311 -12.49 12.43 -4.66
C ALA A 311 -13.86 12.01 -5.25
N ALA A 312 -14.93 12.68 -4.86
CA ALA A 312 -16.30 12.35 -5.25
C ALA A 312 -16.66 12.80 -6.67
N GLU A 313 -16.07 13.91 -7.15
CA GLU A 313 -16.40 14.53 -8.44
C GLU A 313 -15.44 14.17 -9.57
N ASP A 314 -14.14 14.05 -9.28
CA ASP A 314 -13.13 13.82 -10.31
C ASP A 314 -12.59 12.40 -10.22
N LEU A 315 -12.01 12.02 -9.07
CA LEU A 315 -11.30 10.74 -8.94
C LEU A 315 -12.24 9.53 -9.08
N LEU A 316 -13.45 9.60 -8.51
CA LEU A 316 -14.43 8.53 -8.62
C LEU A 316 -14.80 8.24 -10.06
N ASN A 317 -15.00 9.28 -10.87
CA ASN A 317 -15.35 9.12 -12.29
C ASN A 317 -14.23 8.42 -13.05
N ILE A 318 -12.97 8.78 -12.79
CA ILE A 318 -11.81 8.11 -13.39
C ILE A 318 -11.76 6.62 -13.03
N ILE A 319 -12.06 6.28 -11.77
CA ILE A 319 -12.08 4.89 -11.31
C ILE A 319 -13.24 4.13 -11.97
N ILE A 320 -14.43 4.74 -12.05
CA ILE A 320 -15.61 4.15 -12.69
C ILE A 320 -15.33 3.85 -14.16
N ASP A 321 -14.82 4.83 -14.91
CA ASP A 321 -14.50 4.70 -16.33
C ASP A 321 -13.47 3.57 -16.53
N ALA A 322 -12.41 3.54 -15.73
CA ALA A 322 -11.39 2.49 -15.80
C ALA A 322 -11.95 1.09 -15.45
N LEU A 323 -12.89 0.99 -14.51
CA LEU A 323 -13.56 -0.28 -14.16
C LEU A 323 -14.44 -0.77 -15.31
N ASP A 324 -15.23 0.12 -15.91
CA ASP A 324 -16.13 -0.21 -17.01
C ASP A 324 -15.33 -0.66 -18.23
N GLU A 325 -14.25 0.04 -18.57
CA GLU A 325 -13.34 -0.35 -19.64
C GLU A 325 -12.65 -1.70 -19.40
N TYR A 326 -12.19 -1.94 -18.17
CA TYR A 326 -11.59 -3.23 -17.79
C TYR A 326 -12.59 -4.37 -17.93
N GLN A 327 -13.83 -4.15 -17.48
CA GLN A 327 -14.91 -5.12 -17.63
C GLN A 327 -15.17 -5.43 -19.12
N ASP A 328 -15.26 -4.40 -19.95
CA ASP A 328 -15.48 -4.50 -21.39
C ASP A 328 -14.42 -5.36 -22.07
N LYS A 329 -13.15 -5.12 -21.71
CA LYS A 329 -12.00 -5.89 -22.20
C LYS A 329 -12.09 -7.36 -21.77
N LYS A 330 -12.49 -7.63 -20.51
CA LYS A 330 -12.69 -9.00 -20.02
C LYS A 330 -13.78 -9.74 -20.77
N VAL A 331 -14.93 -9.11 -20.99
CA VAL A 331 -16.05 -9.70 -21.75
C VAL A 331 -15.63 -9.99 -23.19
N LYS A 332 -14.97 -9.04 -23.87
CA LYS A 332 -14.43 -9.23 -25.23
C LYS A 332 -13.40 -10.37 -25.28
N GLY A 333 -12.50 -10.44 -24.31
CA GLY A 333 -11.49 -11.50 -24.20
C GLY A 333 -12.11 -12.88 -23.99
N TRP A 334 -13.10 -12.99 -23.10
CA TRP A 334 -13.82 -14.24 -22.84
C TRP A 334 -14.58 -14.72 -24.07
N ASN A 335 -15.31 -13.82 -24.75
CA ASN A 335 -16.02 -14.14 -25.99
C ASN A 335 -15.07 -14.64 -27.08
N LYS A 336 -13.91 -13.99 -27.28
CA LYS A 336 -12.88 -14.45 -28.22
C LYS A 336 -12.36 -15.85 -27.86
N GLY A 337 -12.13 -16.12 -26.58
CA GLY A 337 -11.71 -17.44 -26.08
C GLY A 337 -12.76 -18.52 -26.33
N LEU A 338 -14.04 -18.21 -26.09
CA LEU A 338 -15.15 -19.13 -26.33
C LEU A 338 -15.32 -19.44 -27.82
N VAL A 339 -15.19 -18.45 -28.69
CA VAL A 339 -15.23 -18.64 -30.15
C VAL A 339 -14.07 -19.54 -30.60
N ARG A 340 -12.84 -19.30 -30.12
CA ARG A 340 -11.68 -20.15 -30.44
C ARG A 340 -11.89 -21.59 -29.97
N LYS A 341 -12.42 -21.78 -28.76
CA LYS A 341 -12.73 -23.12 -28.22
C LYS A 341 -13.77 -23.85 -29.09
N ARG A 342 -14.86 -23.17 -29.45
CA ARG A 342 -15.88 -23.73 -30.34
C ARG A 342 -15.34 -24.04 -31.73
N GLN A 343 -14.46 -23.20 -32.27
CA GLN A 343 -13.79 -23.47 -33.56
C GLN A 343 -12.86 -24.68 -33.47
N ALA A 344 -12.12 -24.84 -32.37
CA ALA A 344 -11.26 -26.01 -32.14
C ALA A 344 -12.08 -27.30 -31.98
N GLU A 345 -13.25 -27.24 -31.32
CA GLU A 345 -14.16 -28.39 -31.17
C GLU A 345 -14.94 -28.71 -32.46
N ALA A 346 -15.22 -27.70 -33.30
CA ALA A 346 -15.96 -27.85 -34.55
C ALA A 346 -15.07 -28.25 -35.74
N GLN A 347 -13.74 -28.12 -35.65
CA GLN A 347 -12.85 -28.71 -36.66
C GLN A 347 -12.96 -30.23 -36.56
N PRO A 348 -13.53 -30.93 -37.55
CA PRO A 348 -13.68 -32.37 -37.50
C PRO A 348 -12.28 -32.95 -37.34
N HIS A 349 -12.07 -33.74 -36.27
CA HIS A 349 -10.86 -34.53 -36.13
C HIS A 349 -10.67 -35.31 -37.42
N ALA A 350 -9.69 -34.89 -38.23
CA ALA A 350 -9.32 -35.64 -39.41
C ALA A 350 -9.05 -37.08 -38.93
N PRO A 351 -9.68 -38.09 -39.54
CA PRO A 351 -9.44 -39.47 -39.13
C PRO A 351 -7.93 -39.70 -39.13
N PRO A 352 -7.37 -40.33 -38.08
CA PRO A 352 -5.93 -40.50 -37.95
C PRO A 352 -5.40 -41.15 -39.23
N SER A 353 -4.67 -40.38 -40.03
CA SER A 353 -4.24 -40.78 -41.39
C SER A 353 -3.09 -41.78 -41.36
N SER A 354 -2.82 -42.41 -40.23
CA SER A 354 -1.77 -43.41 -40.08
C SER A 354 -2.12 -44.34 -38.91
N PRO A 355 -2.02 -45.67 -39.08
CA PRO A 355 -2.09 -46.60 -37.97
C PRO A 355 -1.04 -46.23 -36.91
N PRO A 356 -1.34 -46.39 -35.61
CA PRO A 356 -0.43 -46.06 -34.53
C PRO A 356 0.91 -46.77 -34.75
N LYS A 357 1.99 -45.98 -34.78
CA LYS A 357 3.35 -46.50 -34.87
C LYS A 357 3.55 -47.49 -33.71
N PRO A 358 4.07 -48.72 -33.96
CA PRO A 358 4.26 -49.71 -32.91
C PRO A 358 5.03 -49.09 -31.73
N PRO A 359 4.63 -49.39 -30.49
CA PRO A 359 5.35 -48.90 -29.32
C PRO A 359 6.83 -49.30 -29.44
N PRO A 360 7.78 -48.38 -29.18
CA PRO A 360 9.18 -48.74 -29.15
C PRO A 360 9.39 -49.85 -28.11
N PRO A 361 10.28 -50.81 -28.38
CA PRO A 361 10.56 -51.91 -27.45
C PRO A 361 10.97 -51.35 -26.08
N PRO A 362 10.55 -51.98 -24.99
CA PRO A 362 10.88 -51.54 -23.64
C PRO A 362 12.41 -51.46 -23.49
N PRO A 363 12.94 -50.41 -22.85
CA PRO A 363 14.37 -50.32 -22.57
C PRO A 363 14.81 -51.51 -21.71
N PRO A 364 16.03 -52.04 -21.93
CA PRO A 364 16.54 -53.16 -21.16
C PRO A 364 16.59 -52.82 -19.67
N PRO A 365 16.35 -53.80 -18.78
CA PRO A 365 16.36 -53.59 -17.34
C PRO A 365 17.74 -53.05 -16.89
N PRO A 366 17.77 -52.10 -15.92
CA PRO A 366 19.02 -51.60 -15.37
C PRO A 366 19.83 -52.75 -14.78
N GLN A 367 21.05 -52.96 -15.29
CA GLN A 367 21.98 -53.91 -14.70
C GLN A 367 22.30 -53.49 -13.26
N SER A 368 21.96 -54.36 -12.32
CA SER A 368 22.23 -54.22 -10.88
C SER A 368 23.71 -54.00 -10.63
N LYS A 369 24.13 -52.76 -10.34
CA LYS A 369 25.45 -52.49 -9.78
C LYS A 369 25.47 -53.00 -8.33
N LYS A 370 26.22 -54.09 -8.13
CA LYS A 370 26.56 -54.69 -6.85
C LYS A 370 26.91 -53.63 -5.81
N ALA A 371 26.14 -53.61 -4.73
CA ALA A 371 26.48 -52.91 -3.49
C ALA A 371 27.79 -53.47 -2.94
N ARG A 372 28.84 -52.64 -2.94
CA ARG A 372 30.11 -52.94 -2.29
C ARG A 372 30.03 -52.47 -0.85
N ARG A 373 29.85 -53.43 0.06
CA ARG A 373 30.03 -53.29 1.52
C ARG A 373 31.43 -52.71 1.81
N ALA A 374 31.50 -51.69 2.66
CA ALA A 374 32.72 -51.29 3.34
C ALA A 374 32.43 -50.97 4.82
N ALA A 375 33.00 -51.85 5.66
CA ALA A 375 33.51 -51.79 7.03
C ALA A 375 32.89 -50.88 8.14
N PRO A 376 32.85 -51.40 9.39
CA PRO A 376 32.36 -50.71 10.57
C PRO A 376 33.44 -49.81 11.19
N GLN A 377 33.04 -48.60 11.63
CA GLN A 377 33.87 -47.77 12.50
C GLN A 377 33.50 -47.98 13.97
N THR A 378 34.55 -48.11 14.77
CA THR A 378 34.60 -48.40 16.21
C THR A 378 34.12 -47.24 17.09
N PRO A 379 33.64 -47.52 18.32
CA PRO A 379 33.23 -46.49 19.26
C PRO A 379 34.43 -45.96 20.06
N LYS A 380 34.60 -44.63 20.10
CA LYS A 380 35.50 -43.98 21.06
C LYS A 380 34.71 -43.43 22.25
N LYS A 381 35.23 -43.79 23.41
CA LYS A 381 34.73 -43.58 24.77
C LYS A 381 34.63 -42.11 25.17
N ALA A 382 33.68 -41.88 26.08
CA ALA A 382 33.52 -40.71 26.93
C ALA A 382 34.61 -40.62 28.02
N THR A 383 34.94 -39.38 28.39
CA THR A 383 35.46 -38.86 29.67
C THR A 383 35.65 -37.35 29.41
N GLY A 384 35.22 -36.38 30.22
CA GLY A 384 34.57 -36.28 31.51
C GLY A 384 34.49 -34.78 31.89
N LEU A 385 33.69 -34.45 32.92
CA LEU A 385 33.97 -33.52 34.04
C LEU A 385 34.82 -32.26 33.79
N CYS A 386 34.62 -31.07 34.36
CA CYS A 386 33.78 -30.50 35.42
C CYS A 386 34.33 -29.06 35.61
N ALA A 387 33.65 -28.25 36.42
CA ALA A 387 34.08 -26.97 37.01
C ALA A 387 33.96 -25.73 36.08
N GLN A 388 33.05 -24.78 36.32
CA GLN A 388 32.90 -23.90 37.49
C GLN A 388 34.00 -22.84 37.54
N ARG A 389 33.69 -21.59 37.15
CA ARG A 389 34.19 -20.41 37.85
C ARG A 389 33.35 -19.16 37.60
N GLN A 390 32.90 -18.60 38.71
CA GLN A 390 32.35 -17.26 38.89
C GLN A 390 33.46 -16.20 38.80
N GLN A 391 32.99 -14.95 38.90
CA GLN A 391 33.69 -13.67 39.14
C GLN A 391 33.98 -12.89 37.85
N ALA A 392 33.88 -11.57 37.77
CA ALA A 392 33.27 -10.46 38.51
C ALA A 392 34.00 -9.22 37.99
N ALA A 393 33.29 -8.11 37.83
CA ALA A 393 33.79 -6.72 37.85
C ALA A 393 35.01 -6.34 37.00
N GLN A 394 34.84 -5.33 36.14
CA GLN A 394 35.50 -4.02 36.32
C GLN A 394 35.14 -3.06 35.18
N THR A 395 34.44 -1.98 35.53
CA THR A 395 34.60 -0.64 34.95
C THR A 395 36.05 -0.19 35.10
N PRO A 396 36.59 0.69 34.23
CA PRO A 396 36.46 2.12 34.54
C PRO A 396 36.49 3.11 33.36
N ALA A 397 36.23 4.37 33.74
CA ALA A 397 36.81 5.62 33.24
C ALA A 397 36.07 6.40 32.12
N GLU A 398 35.32 7.39 32.60
CA GLU A 398 35.49 8.83 32.27
C GLU A 398 36.53 9.18 31.20
N THR A 399 36.12 9.89 30.16
CA THR A 399 36.96 10.89 29.51
C THR A 399 36.14 12.14 29.20
N GLN A 400 36.83 13.26 29.41
CA GLN A 400 36.34 14.59 29.67
C GLN A 400 35.83 15.33 28.43
N ARG A 401 34.88 16.24 28.71
CA ARG A 401 34.73 17.61 28.18
C ARG A 401 35.64 18.00 27.00
N SER A 402 35.02 18.34 25.88
CA SER A 402 35.44 19.53 25.13
C SER A 402 34.23 20.37 24.73
N SER A 403 34.19 21.55 25.30
CA SER A 403 33.29 22.66 25.00
C SER A 403 33.81 23.39 23.77
N VAL A 404 33.08 23.35 22.65
CA VAL A 404 33.29 24.30 21.54
C VAL A 404 32.24 25.39 21.62
N ARG A 405 32.70 26.54 22.10
CA ARG A 405 32.00 27.81 22.27
C ARG A 405 32.11 28.56 20.94
N THR A 406 31.11 28.46 20.07
CA THR A 406 31.07 29.28 18.85
C THR A 406 30.55 30.67 19.20
N ARG A 407 31.42 31.66 19.01
CA ARG A 407 31.16 33.09 19.24
C ARG A 407 30.13 33.65 18.26
N ARG A 408 29.32 34.55 18.81
CA ARG A 408 28.57 35.67 18.19
C ARG A 408 29.12 36.14 16.83
N LYS A 409 28.19 36.35 15.89
CA LYS A 409 28.28 37.44 14.92
C LYS A 409 26.93 38.17 14.91
N THR A 410 26.88 39.26 15.67
CA THR A 410 25.85 40.31 15.58
C THR A 410 26.05 41.05 14.24
N MET A 411 25.00 41.09 13.42
CA MET A 411 24.90 42.02 12.29
C MET A 411 24.17 43.29 12.75
N PRO A 412 24.58 44.49 12.29
CA PRO A 412 23.91 45.74 12.61
C PRO A 412 22.63 45.91 11.79
N GLU A 413 21.60 46.46 12.45
CA GLU A 413 20.41 47.04 11.85
C GLU A 413 20.78 48.36 11.16
N ASP A 414 20.50 48.46 9.86
CA ASP A 414 20.42 49.73 9.15
C ASP A 414 18.95 50.01 8.84
N HIS A 415 18.39 51.00 9.54
CA HIS A 415 17.22 51.76 9.11
C HIS A 415 17.68 52.91 8.20
N PRO A 416 16.91 53.24 7.16
CA PRO A 416 16.78 54.64 6.79
C PRO A 416 15.32 55.12 6.79
N SER A 417 15.23 56.38 7.18
CA SER A 417 14.13 57.35 7.29
C SER A 417 12.99 57.26 6.28
#